data_AF-A0A2H5FM36-F1
#
_entry.id   AF-A0A2H5FM36-F1
#
_cell.length_a   1.000
_cell.length_b   1.000
_cell.length_c   1.000
_cell.angle_alpha   90.00
_cell.angle_beta   90.00
_cell.angle_gamma   90.00
#
_symmetry.space_group_name_H-M   'P 1'
#
loop_
_entity.id
_entity.type
_entity.pdbx_description
1 polymer ?
#
loop_
_entity_poly.entity_id
_entity_poly.type
_entity_poly.pdbx_seq_one_letter_code
_entity_poly.pdbx_strand_id
1 'polypeptide(L)' 'MAIQCNKPSDWVIHSSERRSQHWSNIYQTLLKEDGFIFCISGSDNCYENAGMESFYHIFKIEVINN' A
#
# COMPACT_ATOMS: atom_id res chain seq x y z
N MET A 1 -12.45 -10.23 0.67
CA MET A 1 -11.39 -9.24 0.37
C MET A 1 -11.22 -8.31 1.58
N ALA A 2 -10.03 -7.75 1.86
CA ALA A 2 -9.76 -7.02 3.11
C ALA A 2 -10.73 -5.86 3.39
N ILE A 3 -11.15 -5.13 2.35
CA ILE A 3 -12.12 -4.03 2.45
C ILE A 3 -13.49 -4.53 2.93
N GLN A 4 -13.95 -5.66 2.41
CA GLN A 4 -15.23 -6.27 2.80
C GLN A 4 -15.25 -6.75 4.25
N CYS A 5 -14.11 -7.27 4.73
CA CYS A 5 -13.99 -7.78 6.10
C CYS A 5 -13.85 -6.66 7.12
N ASN A 6 -13.10 -5.60 6.79
CA ASN A 6 -12.74 -4.54 7.74
C ASN A 6 -13.63 -3.30 7.66
N LYS A 7 -14.35 -3.08 6.54
CA LYS A 7 -15.23 -1.93 6.31
C LYS A 7 -14.59 -0.60 6.75
N PRO A 8 -13.46 -0.22 6.13
CA PRO A 8 -12.71 0.97 6.49
C PRO A 8 -13.56 2.24 6.35
N SER A 9 -13.30 3.24 7.18
CA SER A 9 -13.97 4.55 7.13
C SER A 9 -13.48 5.39 5.94
N ASP A 10 -14.28 6.37 5.51
CA ASP A 10 -14.03 7.26 4.35
C ASP A 10 -12.79 8.19 4.46
N TRP A 11 -11.96 8.02 5.49
CA TRP A 11 -10.79 8.85 5.77
C TRP A 11 -9.51 8.03 5.87
N VAL A 12 -9.55 6.74 5.48
CA VAL A 12 -8.36 5.91 5.48
C VAL A 12 -7.44 6.35 4.34
N ILE A 13 -6.21 6.72 4.71
CA ILE A 13 -5.17 7.09 3.76
C ILE A 13 -4.46 5.82 3.32
N HIS A 14 -4.50 5.53 2.02
CA HIS A 14 -3.67 4.50 1.41
C HIS A 14 -2.40 5.16 0.86
N SER A 15 -1.31 5.04 1.63
CA SER A 15 0.02 5.48 1.19
C SER A 15 0.68 4.38 0.35
N SER A 16 1.08 4.74 -0.86
CA SER A 16 1.71 3.83 -1.81
C SER A 16 3.07 4.34 -2.29
N GLU A 17 3.95 3.38 -2.56
CA GLU A 17 5.19 3.62 -3.30
C GLU A 17 4.91 4.07 -4.74
N ARG A 18 5.91 4.66 -5.40
CA ARG A 18 5.90 5.07 -6.82
C ARG A 18 6.01 3.91 -7.83
N ARG A 19 5.45 2.74 -7.55
CA ARG A 19 5.46 1.62 -8.51
C ARG A 19 4.39 1.82 -9.58
N SER A 20 4.70 1.44 -10.81
CA SER A 20 3.81 1.59 -11.98
C SER A 20 2.42 0.99 -11.75
N GLN A 21 2.33 -0.11 -10.99
CA GLN A 21 1.07 -0.76 -10.66
C GLN A 21 0.14 0.12 -9.80
N HIS A 22 0.70 0.91 -8.88
CA HIS A 22 -0.06 1.84 -8.05
C HIS A 22 -0.38 3.16 -8.76
N TRP A 23 0.35 3.45 -9.85
CA TRP A 23 0.04 4.54 -10.77
C TRP A 23 -1.09 4.22 -11.76
N SER A 24 -1.57 2.97 -11.79
CA SER A 24 -2.71 2.60 -12.63
C SER A 24 -3.97 3.36 -12.24
N ASN A 25 -4.66 3.92 -13.24
CA ASN A 25 -5.95 4.59 -13.04
C ASN A 25 -7.01 3.64 -12.47
N ILE A 26 -6.96 2.35 -12.83
CA ILE A 26 -7.89 1.34 -12.33
C ILE A 26 -7.71 1.19 -10.81
N TYR A 27 -6.46 1.16 -10.35
CA TYR A 27 -6.14 1.00 -8.94
C TYR A 27 -6.57 2.22 -8.12
N GLN A 28 -6.29 3.42 -8.62
CA GLN A 28 -6.69 4.67 -7.97
C GLN A 28 -8.21 4.86 -7.95
N THR A 29 -8.92 4.40 -8.99
CA THR A 29 -10.38 4.48 -9.06
C THR A 29 -11.01 3.57 -8.02
N LEU A 30 -10.55 2.32 -7.94
CA LEU A 30 -11.04 1.35 -6.95
C LEU A 30 -10.91 1.88 -5.51
N LEU A 31 -9.75 2.45 -5.18
CA LEU A 31 -9.52 3.04 -3.85
C LEU A 31 -10.48 4.20 -3.55
N LYS A 32 -10.76 5.06 -4.53
CA LYS A 32 -11.72 6.16 -4.35
C LYS A 32 -13.15 5.67 -4.19
N GLU A 33 -13.55 4.63 -4.93
CA GLU A 33 -14.88 4.03 -4.82
C GLU A 33 -15.13 3.42 -3.43
N ASP A 34 -14.08 2.88 -2.81
CA ASP A 34 -14.10 2.36 -1.44
C ASP A 34 -13.80 3.43 -0.36
N GLY A 35 -13.81 4.73 -0.71
CA GLY A 35 -13.68 5.83 0.25
C GLY A 35 -12.25 6.10 0.75
N PHE A 36 -11.22 5.57 0.10
CA PHE A 36 -9.83 5.81 0.48
C PHE A 36 -9.26 7.10 -0.13
N ILE A 37 -8.38 7.74 0.64
CA ILE A 37 -7.53 8.83 0.16
C ILE A 37 -6.21 8.23 -0.33
N PHE A 38 -5.99 8.26 -1.63
CA PHE A 38 -4.74 7.78 -2.22
C PHE A 38 -3.62 8.81 -2.04
N CYS A 39 -2.52 8.40 -1.40
CA CYS A 39 -1.31 9.20 -1.23
C CYS A 39 -0.11 8.46 -1.82
N ILE A 40 0.79 9.19 -2.49
CA ILE A 40 2.01 8.62 -3.06
C ILE A 40 3.19 9.13 -2.23
N SER A 41 4.07 8.21 -1.81
CA SER A 41 5.27 8.56 -1.06
C SER A 41 6.12 9.59 -1.81
N GLY A 42 6.71 10.54 -1.09
CA GLY A 42 7.62 11.54 -1.66
C GLY A 42 8.81 10.88 -2.37
N SER A 43 9.34 11.50 -3.43
CA SER A 43 10.56 11.01 -4.10
C SER A 43 11.76 11.00 -3.16
N ASP A 44 11.76 11.92 -2.18
CA ASP A 44 12.91 12.23 -1.33
C ASP A 44 12.77 11.70 0.10
N ASN A 45 11.77 10.85 0.39
CA ASN A 45 11.56 10.27 1.72
C ASN A 45 11.38 8.75 1.68
N CYS A 46 12.49 8.01 1.72
CA CYS A 46 12.48 6.54 1.77
C CYS A 46 11.93 5.98 3.09
N TYR A 47 11.87 6.77 4.16
CA TYR A 47 11.39 6.30 5.47
C TYR A 47 9.90 5.95 5.46
N GLU A 48 9.10 6.55 4.57
CA GLU A 48 7.67 6.22 4.44
C GLU A 48 7.44 4.77 4.04
N ASN A 49 8.38 4.18 3.29
CA ASN A 49 8.29 2.80 2.81
C ASN A 49 9.18 1.80 3.59
N ALA A 50 10.18 2.30 4.33
CA ALA A 50 11.19 1.48 5.00
C ALA A 50 10.57 0.38 5.90
N GLY A 51 9.45 0.67 6.57
CA GLY A 51 8.74 -0.32 7.39
C GLY A 51 8.20 -1.50 6.57
N MET A 52 7.55 -1.20 5.44
CA MET A 52 7.03 -2.23 4.53
C MET A 52 8.16 -3.04 3.89
N GLU A 53 9.24 -2.39 3.46
CA GLU A 53 10.43 -3.08 2.93
C GLU A 53 11.05 -4.03 3.96
N SER A 54 11.17 -3.59 5.22
CA SER A 54 11.73 -4.40 6.30
C SER A 54 10.87 -5.63 6.58
N PHE A 55 9.55 -5.47 6.62
CA PHE A 55 8.62 -6.58 6.78
C PHE A 55 8.77 -7.59 5.64
N TYR A 56 8.78 -7.14 4.37
CA TYR A 56 8.92 -8.04 3.22
C TYR A 56 10.29 -8.71 3.14
N HIS A 57 11.34 -8.09 3.66
CA HIS A 57 12.64 -8.72 3.76
C HIS A 57 12.60 -9.93 4.71
N ILE A 58 12.09 -9.73 5.93
CA ILE A 58 11.92 -10.79 6.93
C ILE A 58 11.02 -11.90 6.37
N PHE A 59 9.87 -11.53 5.80
CA PHE A 59 8.94 -12.48 5.21
C PHE A 59 9.58 -13.36 4.14
N LYS A 60 10.39 -12.78 3.24
CA LYS A 60 11.10 -13.56 2.20
C LYS A 60 12.12 -14.53 2.80
N ILE A 61 12.84 -14.10 3.84
CA ILE A 61 13.80 -14.96 4.54
C ILE A 61 13.07 -16.15 5.17
N GLU A 62 11.96 -15.90 5.87
CA GLU A 62 11.17 -16.96 6.50
C GLU A 62 10.60 -17.96 5.50
N VAL A 63 10.11 -17.48 4.35
CA VAL A 63 9.52 -18.34 3.31
C VAL A 63 10.56 -19.18 2.56
N ILE A 64 11.76 -18.65 2.31
CA ILE A 64 12.81 -19.36 1.56
C ILE A 64 13.55 -20.38 2.45
N ASN A 65 13.70 -20.07 3.74
CA ASN A 65 14.46 -20.90 4.67
C ASN A 65 13.59 -21.93 5.43
N ASN A 66 12.33 -22.08 5.04
CA ASN A 66 11.39 -23.09 5.54
C ASN A 66 11.00 -24.03 4.39
#